data_AF-A0A7C3KAY4-F1
#
_entry.id   AF-A0A7C3KAY4-F1
#
_cell.length_a   1.000
_cell.length_b   1.000
_cell.length_c   1.000
_cell.angle_alpha   90.00
_cell.angle_beta   90.00
_cell.angle_gamma   90.00
#
_symmetry.space_group_name_H-M   'P 1'
#
loop_
_entity.id
_entity.type
_entity.pdbx_description
1 polymer ?
#
loop_
_entity_poly.entity_id
_entity_poly.type
_entity_poly.pdbx_seq_one_letter_code
_entity_poly.pdbx_strand_id
1 'polypeptide(L)' 'MRVWVDAQLPPALASWLSVTFGLEASALRDLSLRDAKHLEIFEAARVESAVIPTHNFSEVN' A
#
# COMPACT_ATOMS: atom_id res chain seq x y z
N MET A 1 -7.45 -9.84 -5.50
CA MET A 1 -7.42 -8.39 -5.22
C MET A 1 -6.28 -8.14 -4.26
N ARG A 2 -5.30 -7.32 -4.65
CA ARG A 2 -4.10 -7.06 -3.86
C ARG A 2 -4.24 -5.72 -3.14
N VAL A 3 -3.85 -5.65 -1.88
CA VAL A 3 -4.00 -4.45 -1.04
C VAL A 3 -2.65 -4.01 -0.52
N TRP A 4 -2.27 -2.77 -0.79
CA TRP A 4 -1.01 -2.22 -0.28
C TRP A 4 -1.29 -1.23 0.82
N VAL A 5 -0.85 -1.56 2.03
CA VAL A 5 -1.04 -0.73 3.20
C VAL A 5 0.00 0.38 3.22
N ASP A 6 -0.47 1.62 3.32
CA ASP A 6 0.37 2.82 3.37
C ASP A 6 1.49 2.70 4.42
N ALA A 7 2.67 3.26 4.13
CA ALA A 7 3.82 3.16 5.02
C ALA A 7 3.64 3.90 6.36
N GLN A 8 2.65 4.79 6.47
CA GLN A 8 2.25 5.46 7.71
C GLN A 8 1.35 4.58 8.59
N LEU A 9 0.79 3.50 8.04
CA LEU A 9 -0.04 2.56 8.78
C LEU A 9 0.79 1.41 9.35
N PRO A 10 0.34 0.78 10.46
CA PRO A 10 1.04 -0.36 11.03
C PRO A 10 1.10 -1.53 10.03
N PRO A 11 2.27 -2.16 9.82
CA PRO A 11 2.40 -3.32 8.93
C PRO A 11 1.56 -4.51 9.40
N ALA A 12 1.23 -4.57 10.70
CA ALA A 12 0.29 -5.54 11.26
C ALA A 12 -1.10 -5.46 10.62
N LEU A 13 -1.49 -4.31 10.06
CA LEU A 13 -2.76 -4.15 9.34
C LEU A 13 -2.80 -4.98 8.06
N ALA A 14 -1.69 -5.06 7.32
CA ALA A 14 -1.61 -5.89 6.12
C ALA A 14 -1.77 -7.38 6.49
N SER A 15 -1.05 -7.82 7.53
CA SER A 15 -1.18 -9.20 8.02
C SER A 15 -2.59 -9.51 8.52
N TRP A 16 -3.21 -8.57 9.25
CA TRP A 16 -4.59 -8.71 9.71
C TRP A 16 -5.60 -8.79 8.57
N LEU A 17 -5.43 -7.98 7.51
CA LEU A 17 -6.28 -8.03 6.32
C LEU A 17 -6.17 -9.38 5.61
N SER A 18 -4.95 -9.92 5.49
CA SER A 18 -4.71 -11.23 4.91
C SER A 18 -5.34 -12.36 5.73
N VAL A 19 -5.20 -12.34 7.05
CA VAL A 19 -5.76 -13.38 7.93
C VAL A 19 -7.28 -13.29 8.02
N THR A 20 -7.83 -12.08 8.13
CA THR A 20 -9.25 -11.86 8.40
C THR A 20 -10.11 -11.98 7.14
N PHE A 21 -9.61 -11.49 6.00
CA PHE A 21 -10.38 -11.43 4.75
C PHE A 21 -9.81 -12.33 3.65
N GLY A 22 -8.69 -13.03 3.88
CA GLY A 22 -8.05 -13.86 2.86
C GLY A 22 -7.47 -13.07 1.68
N LEU A 23 -7.14 -11.79 1.89
CA LEU A 23 -6.63 -10.89 0.85
C LEU A 23 -5.10 -10.99 0.73
N GLU A 24 -4.57 -10.77 -0.47
CA GLU A 24 -3.14 -10.55 -0.66
C GLU A 24 -2.80 -9.11 -0.23
N ALA A 25 -2.37 -8.92 1.03
CA ALA A 25 -2.07 -7.61 1.56
C ALA A 25 -0.59 -7.48 1.97
N SER A 26 0.05 -6.38 1.55
CA SER A 26 1.46 -6.09 1.82
C SER A 26 1.62 -4.65 2.31
N ALA A 27 2.53 -4.40 3.25
CA ALA A 27 2.85 -3.03 3.64
C ALA A 27 3.85 -2.40 2.66
N LEU A 28 3.67 -1.13 2.30
CA LEU A 28 4.60 -0.40 1.40
C LEU A 28 6.04 -0.41 1.94
N ARG A 29 6.22 -0.41 3.26
CA ARG A 29 7.55 -0.54 3.88
C ARG A 29 8.23 -1.86 3.54
N ASP A 30 7.47 -2.95 3.52
CA ASP A 30 8.02 -4.29 3.23
C ASP A 30 8.31 -4.44 1.72
N LEU A 31 7.64 -3.64 0.89
CA LEU A 31 7.91 -3.49 -0.55
C LEU A 31 9.07 -2.52 -0.84
N SER A 32 9.76 -2.00 0.18
CA SER A 32 10.79 -0.94 0.05
C SER A 32 10.29 0.35 -0.61
N LEU A 33 8.97 0.57 -0.61
CA LEU A 33 8.29 1.74 -1.17
C LEU A 33 7.94 2.80 -0.11
N ARG A 34 8.49 2.69 1.10
CA ARG A 34 8.20 3.62 2.20
C ARG A 34 8.60 5.06 1.89
N ASP A 35 9.77 5.24 1.29
CA ASP A 35 10.34 6.56 0.97
C ASP A 35 10.20 6.88 -0.54
N ALA A 36 9.49 6.01 -1.27
CA ALA A 36 9.24 6.20 -2.69
C ALA A 36 8.29 7.38 -2.93
N LYS A 37 8.42 8.03 -4.08
CA LYS A 37 7.51 9.12 -4.44
C LYS A 37 6.12 8.56 -4.71
N HIS A 38 5.10 9.39 -4.48
CA HIS A 38 3.70 8.99 -4.70
C HIS A 38 3.46 8.45 -6.12
N LEU A 39 4.10 9.05 -7.13
CA LEU A 39 4.03 8.59 -8.51
C LEU A 39 4.63 7.18 -8.70
N GLU A 40 5.75 6.88 -8.04
CA GLU A 40 6.38 5.55 -8.10
C GLU A 40 5.51 4.50 -7.41
N ILE A 41 4.90 4.84 -6.28
CA ILE A 41 3.96 3.97 -5.55
C ILE A 41 2.72 3.69 -6.42
N PHE A 42 2.18 4.71 -7.09
CA PHE A 42 1.04 4.56 -7.99
C PHE A 42 1.35 3.73 -9.22
N GLU A 43 2.47 3.96 -9.90
CA GLU A 43 2.87 3.15 -11.06
C GLU A 43 3.08 1.69 -10.65
N ALA A 44 3.75 1.44 -9.52
CA ALA A 44 3.93 0.08 -9.00
C ALA A 44 2.59 -0.59 -8.65
N ALA A 45 1.68 0.13 -8.00
CA ALA A 45 0.36 -0.41 -7.66
C ALA A 45 -0.51 -0.64 -8.90
N ARG A 46 -0.36 0.19 -9.94
CA ARG A 46 -1.05 0.04 -11.23
C ARG A 46 -0.62 -1.24 -11.93
N VAL A 47 0.68 -1.55 -11.93
CA VAL A 47 1.20 -2.81 -12.49
C VAL A 47 0.63 -4.02 -11.76
N GLU A 48 0.51 -3.92 -10.44
CA GLU A 48 0.08 -5.04 -9.58
C GLU A 48 -1.45 -5.09 -9.33
N SER A 49 -2.20 -4.18 -9.98
CA SER A 49 -3.64 -3.98 -9.75
C SER A 49 -4.00 -3.89 -8.25
N ALA A 50 -3.12 -3.25 -7.48
CA ALA A 50 -3.22 -3.14 -6.04
C ALA A 50 -4.01 -1.90 -5.64
N VAL A 51 -4.86 -2.05 -4.61
CA VAL A 51 -5.57 -0.93 -3.99
C VAL A 51 -4.70 -0.38 -2.86
N ILE A 52 -4.42 0.93 -2.87
CA ILE A 52 -3.69 1.62 -1.80
C ILE A 52 -4.68 2.46 -0.98
N PRO A 53 -5.02 2.07 0.25
CA PRO A 53 -5.72 2.95 1.18
C PRO A 53 -4.70 3.91 1.78
N THR A 54 -4.77 5.20 1.41
CA THR A 54 -3.94 6.25 2.01
C THR A 54 -4.79 7.27 2.77
N HIS A 55 -4.22 7.87 3.81
CA HIS A 55 -4.89 8.86 4.66
C HIS A 55 -4.77 10.29 4.11
N ASN A 56 -3.81 10.59 3.23
CA ASN A 56 -3.60 11.94 2.69
C ASN A 56 -3.00 11.91 1.27
N PHE A 57 -3.80 12.24 0.26
CA PHE A 57 -3.29 12.73 -1.02
C PHE A 57 -3.30 14.25 -1.00
N SER A 58 -2.16 14.89 -0.76
CA SER A 58 -1.98 16.26 -1.22
C SER A 58 -1.25 16.21 -2.56
N GLU A 59 -2.01 16.26 -3.66
CA GLU A 59 -1.46 16.70 -4.94
C GLU A 59 -0.98 18.15 -4.74
N VAL A 60 0.32 18.34 -4.60
CA VAL A 60 0.94 19.65 -4.80
C VAL A 60 1.39 19.71 -6.27
N ASN A 61 0.51 20.32 -7.08
CA ASN A 61 0.65 20.83 -8.45
C ASN A 61 1.46 20.02 -9.46
#